data_AF-A0AAD4ILT3-F1
#
_entry.id   AF-A0AAD4ILT3-F1
#
_cell.length_a   1.000
_cell.length_b   1.000
_cell.length_c   1.000
_cell.angle_alpha   90.00
_cell.angle_beta   90.00
_cell.angle_gamma   90.00
#
_symmetry.space_group_name_H-M   'P 1'
#
loop_
_entity.id
_entity.type
_entity.pdbx_description
1 polymer ?
#
loop_
_entity_poly.entity_id
_entity_poly.type
_entity_poly.pdbx_seq_one_letter_code
_entity_poly.pdbx_strand_id
1 'polypeptide(L)'
;MESNASISKLNRSGQRIHVEMGRSSSNEEEDDDDLNDSQVDEYKELSYKLFQFKTYKLRGFSGELRCPFCVNYEGEDNCHHTHLLLHAVRVAEVSERGKQKANHFAMARYLAIDLADEVKAEAEQLSRSKDGKRLGEGGEEDWTVRKRLRLDEYCTKEEALEKVRQLERELDQKTDQMNDLITKERLSNEELQGARRGLIKRLLKENDASLQDLKKEWGLVMHDAVVVSLNDLREYNPSGYHGVPELWNFKEDRKAALDEVISYILEAVKGTFSR
;
A
#
# COMPACT_ATOMS: atom_id res chain seq x y z
N MET A 1 12.48 -6.78 52.96
CA MET A 1 11.11 -6.23 53.13
C MET A 1 11.04 -5.00 52.25
N GLU A 2 10.78 -5.22 50.96
CA GLU A 2 10.74 -4.14 49.97
C GLU A 2 9.33 -4.07 49.41
N SER A 3 8.77 -2.88 49.56
CA SER A 3 7.43 -2.46 49.22
C SER A 3 7.23 -2.44 47.70
N ASN A 4 6.50 -3.41 47.17
CA ASN A 4 5.99 -3.37 45.80
C ASN A 4 4.89 -2.30 45.70
N ALA A 5 5.15 -1.21 44.98
CA ALA A 5 4.13 -0.26 44.58
C ALA A 5 3.35 -0.83 43.37
N SER A 6 2.10 -1.25 43.58
CA SER A 6 1.20 -1.70 42.51
C SER A 6 0.49 -0.51 41.86
N ILE A 7 0.70 -0.29 40.56
CA ILE A 7 -0.10 0.65 39.76
C ILE A 7 -1.30 -0.11 39.17
N SER A 8 -2.52 0.21 39.63
CA SER A 8 -3.77 -0.33 39.07
C SER A 8 -4.46 0.68 38.16
N LYS A 9 -4.84 0.28 36.94
CA LYS A 9 -5.72 1.07 36.06
C LYS A 9 -7.19 0.82 36.44
N LEU A 10 -7.95 1.90 36.66
CA LEU A 10 -9.40 1.88 36.85
C LEU A 10 -10.11 2.08 35.50
N ASN A 11 -11.24 1.41 35.29
CA ASN A 11 -12.14 1.75 34.18
C ASN A 11 -13.04 2.95 34.55
N ARG A 12 -13.80 3.49 33.58
CA ARG A 12 -14.64 4.68 33.76
C ARG A 12 -15.75 4.55 34.81
N SER A 13 -16.04 3.35 35.32
CA SER A 13 -16.99 3.10 36.41
C SER A 13 -16.32 2.76 37.76
N GLY A 14 -14.99 2.84 37.85
CA GLY A 14 -14.26 2.74 39.12
C GLY A 14 -14.11 1.33 39.68
N GLN A 15 -14.37 0.27 38.91
CA GLN A 15 -14.10 -1.11 39.35
C GLN A 15 -12.64 -1.52 39.08
N ARG A 16 -12.01 -2.13 40.10
CA ARG A 16 -10.63 -2.63 40.08
C ARG A 16 -10.59 -4.01 39.42
N ILE A 17 -9.93 -4.12 38.26
CA ILE A 17 -9.74 -5.38 37.55
C ILE A 17 -8.35 -5.91 37.90
N HIS A 18 -8.27 -7.14 38.42
CA HIS A 18 -7.01 -7.82 38.71
C HIS A 18 -6.58 -8.57 37.44
N VAL A 19 -5.46 -8.18 36.84
CA VAL A 19 -4.86 -8.90 35.70
C VAL A 19 -3.62 -9.61 36.23
N GLU A 20 -3.71 -10.94 36.37
CA GLU A 20 -2.54 -11.77 36.67
C GLU A 20 -1.60 -11.78 35.45
N MET A 21 -0.38 -11.28 35.65
CA MET A 21 0.73 -11.57 34.74
C MET A 21 1.30 -12.93 35.14
N GLY A 22 0.83 -13.98 34.47
CA GLY A 22 1.42 -15.31 34.54
C GLY A 22 2.80 -15.31 33.90
N ARG A 23 3.83 -15.57 34.71
CA ARG A 23 5.17 -15.99 34.28
C ARG A 23 5.17 -17.52 34.19
N SER A 24 5.44 -18.08 33.02
CA SER A 24 6.00 -19.43 32.77
C SER A 24 6.34 -19.44 31.27
N SER A 25 7.60 -19.24 30.89
CA SER A 25 8.63 -20.28 30.75
C SER A 25 8.24 -21.39 29.79
N SER A 26 9.06 -21.49 28.74
CA SER A 26 9.35 -22.66 27.91
C SER A 26 8.67 -22.72 26.53
N ASN A 27 9.55 -22.84 25.54
CA ASN A 27 9.36 -23.11 24.11
C ASN A 27 9.03 -21.90 23.24
N GLU A 28 10.08 -21.20 22.79
CA GLU A 28 10.07 -20.48 21.51
C GLU A 28 10.06 -21.54 20.39
N GLU A 29 8.88 -22.09 20.11
CA GLU A 29 8.59 -22.63 18.79
C GLU A 29 8.25 -21.42 17.92
N GLU A 30 9.05 -21.22 16.87
CA GLU A 30 8.84 -20.14 15.89
C GLU A 30 7.44 -20.31 15.30
N ASP A 31 6.50 -19.46 15.74
CA ASP A 31 5.14 -19.41 15.24
C ASP A 31 5.16 -19.16 13.71
N ASP A 32 4.90 -20.22 12.94
CA ASP A 32 4.54 -20.19 11.52
C ASP A 32 3.20 -19.44 11.41
N ASP A 33 3.23 -18.11 11.50
CA ASP A 33 2.08 -17.29 11.12
C ASP A 33 1.82 -17.52 9.62
N ASP A 34 0.83 -18.37 9.33
CA ASP A 34 0.31 -18.63 7.99
C ASP A 34 -0.15 -17.30 7.37
N LEU A 35 0.70 -16.74 6.51
CA LEU A 35 0.33 -15.60 5.68
C LEU A 35 -0.84 -16.02 4.78
N ASN A 36 -1.94 -15.26 4.80
CA ASN A 36 -3.01 -15.48 3.83
C ASN A 36 -2.53 -15.14 2.41
N ASP A 37 -3.23 -15.63 1.38
CA ASP A 37 -2.85 -15.44 -0.02
C ASP A 37 -2.62 -13.97 -0.42
N SER A 38 -3.37 -13.02 0.17
CA SER A 38 -3.18 -11.58 -0.06
C SER A 38 -1.94 -11.01 0.65
N GLN A 39 -1.57 -11.55 1.82
CA GLN A 39 -0.36 -11.17 2.56
C GLN A 39 0.91 -11.76 1.93
N VAL A 40 0.78 -12.92 1.27
CA VAL A 40 1.86 -13.55 0.54
C VAL A 40 2.37 -12.65 -0.58
N ASP A 41 1.49 -11.96 -1.31
CA ASP A 41 1.90 -11.04 -2.39
C ASP A 41 2.60 -9.78 -1.87
N GLU A 42 2.10 -9.18 -0.79
CA GLU A 42 2.77 -8.04 -0.16
C GLU A 42 4.16 -8.44 0.38
N TYR A 43 4.26 -9.62 1.00
CA TYR A 43 5.52 -10.15 1.51
C TYR A 43 6.51 -10.51 0.40
N LYS A 44 6.06 -10.91 -0.80
CA LYS A 44 6.91 -11.08 -2.00
C LYS A 44 7.60 -9.77 -2.36
N GLU A 45 6.83 -8.67 -2.42
CA GLU A 45 7.37 -7.35 -2.77
C GLU A 45 8.34 -6.82 -1.72
N LEU A 46 8.05 -7.01 -0.43
CA LEU A 46 8.98 -6.67 0.64
C LEU A 46 10.30 -7.45 0.50
N SER A 47 10.21 -8.75 0.29
CA SER A 47 11.37 -9.63 0.16
C SER A 47 12.20 -9.31 -1.08
N TYR A 48 11.56 -8.89 -2.18
CA TYR A 48 12.25 -8.45 -3.39
C TYR A 48 13.06 -7.17 -3.16
N LYS A 49 12.49 -6.20 -2.44
CA LYS A 49 13.22 -4.97 -2.05
C LYS A 49 14.44 -5.28 -1.17
N LEU A 50 14.35 -6.25 -0.27
CA LEU A 50 15.49 -6.68 0.56
C LEU A 50 16.65 -7.24 -0.27
N PHE A 51 16.37 -7.92 -1.39
CA PHE A 51 17.41 -8.30 -2.35
C PHE A 51 18.02 -7.09 -3.07
N GLN A 52 17.20 -6.13 -3.51
CA GLN A 52 17.69 -4.90 -4.16
C GLN A 52 18.57 -4.05 -3.22
N PHE A 53 18.21 -3.95 -1.94
CA PHE A 53 19.00 -3.28 -0.92
C PHE A 53 20.22 -4.08 -0.46
N LYS A 54 20.47 -5.27 -1.04
CA LYS A 54 21.58 -6.18 -0.70
C LYS A 54 21.59 -6.60 0.77
N THR A 55 20.44 -6.54 1.45
CA THR A 55 20.32 -7.03 2.82
C THR A 55 20.31 -8.55 2.82
N TYR A 56 19.60 -9.17 1.88
CA TYR A 56 19.76 -10.59 1.57
C TYR A 56 20.92 -10.80 0.60
N LYS A 57 21.90 -11.60 1.02
CA LYS A 57 23.11 -11.88 0.25
C LYS A 57 22.99 -13.24 -0.41
N LEU A 58 22.99 -13.24 -1.75
CA LEU A 58 23.03 -14.46 -2.55
C LEU A 58 24.45 -14.97 -2.77
N ARG A 59 25.47 -14.11 -2.65
CA ARG A 59 26.87 -14.51 -2.79
C ARG A 59 27.49 -14.82 -1.43
N GLY A 60 28.05 -16.01 -1.29
CA GLY A 60 28.87 -16.39 -0.14
C GLY A 60 30.26 -15.75 -0.18
N PHE A 61 31.06 -16.01 0.86
CA PHE A 61 32.45 -15.53 0.94
C PHE A 61 33.34 -16.05 -0.22
N SER A 62 33.02 -17.23 -0.75
CA SER A 62 33.69 -17.83 -1.91
C SER A 62 33.22 -17.28 -3.27
N GLY A 63 32.28 -16.33 -3.31
CA GLY A 63 31.69 -15.80 -4.54
C GLY A 63 30.60 -16.68 -5.17
N GLU A 64 30.36 -17.85 -4.59
CA GLU A 64 29.35 -18.83 -5.00
C GLU A 64 27.93 -18.34 -4.67
N LEU A 65 27.01 -18.55 -5.60
CA LEU A 65 25.59 -18.22 -5.42
C LEU A 65 24.89 -19.28 -4.57
N ARG A 66 24.23 -18.86 -3.48
CA ARG A 66 23.51 -19.70 -2.53
C ARG A 66 22.14 -19.13 -2.16
N CYS A 67 21.21 -20.02 -1.81
CA CYS A 67 19.90 -19.63 -1.26
C CYS A 67 20.04 -19.31 0.23
N PRO A 68 19.63 -18.11 0.70
CA PRO A 68 19.71 -17.74 2.11
C PRO A 68 18.59 -18.34 2.97
N PHE A 69 17.60 -18.98 2.34
CA PHE A 69 16.39 -19.47 2.99
C PHE A 69 16.31 -21.00 3.09
N CYS A 70 17.27 -21.72 2.53
CA CYS A 70 17.31 -23.19 2.51
C CYS A 70 18.63 -23.68 3.10
N VAL A 71 18.54 -24.65 4.03
CA VAL A 71 19.71 -25.29 4.62
C VAL A 71 20.18 -26.42 3.69
N ASN A 72 21.45 -26.39 3.29
CA ASN A 72 22.17 -27.43 2.53
C ASN A 72 21.63 -27.77 1.13
N TYR A 73 21.78 -26.82 0.21
CA TYR A 73 21.82 -27.15 -1.21
C TYR A 73 23.24 -27.64 -1.58
N GLU A 74 23.60 -28.86 -1.16
CA GLU A 74 24.85 -29.52 -1.53
C GLU A 74 24.66 -30.29 -2.83
N GLY A 75 24.57 -29.55 -3.95
CA GLY A 75 24.66 -30.12 -5.28
C GLY A 75 26.10 -30.00 -5.78
N GLU A 76 26.86 -31.09 -5.70
CA GLU A 76 28.10 -31.27 -6.47
C GLU A 76 27.74 -31.16 -7.95
N ASP A 77 27.84 -29.95 -8.50
CA ASP A 77 28.16 -29.62 -9.89
C ASP A 77 27.72 -28.17 -10.14
N ASN A 78 28.62 -27.25 -9.82
CA ASN A 78 28.70 -25.91 -10.39
C ASN A 78 27.47 -24.99 -10.13
N CYS A 79 27.61 -24.16 -9.10
CA CYS A 79 26.66 -23.18 -8.60
C CYS A 79 26.42 -22.01 -9.56
N HIS A 80 25.82 -22.33 -10.70
CA HIS A 80 25.46 -21.37 -11.73
C HIS A 80 24.15 -20.69 -11.39
N HIS A 81 24.06 -19.41 -11.76
CA HIS A 81 22.86 -18.58 -11.70
C HIS A 81 21.59 -19.32 -12.16
N THR A 82 21.70 -20.13 -13.21
CA THR A 82 20.62 -20.96 -13.76
C THR A 82 20.13 -22.04 -12.80
N HIS A 83 21.04 -22.68 -12.07
CA HIS A 83 20.72 -23.75 -11.14
C HIS A 83 20.04 -23.19 -9.88
N LEU A 84 20.54 -22.05 -9.39
CA LEU A 84 19.94 -21.35 -8.26
C LEU A 84 18.56 -20.75 -8.60
N LEU A 85 18.39 -20.23 -9.83
CA LEU A 85 17.09 -19.77 -10.31
C LEU A 85 16.08 -20.91 -10.38
N LEU A 86 16.48 -22.07 -10.91
CA LEU A 86 15.61 -23.25 -10.98
C LEU A 86 15.23 -23.76 -9.59
N HIS A 87 16.17 -23.75 -8.63
CA HIS A 87 15.87 -24.04 -7.24
C HIS A 87 14.82 -23.06 -6.68
N ALA A 88 15.00 -21.76 -6.88
CA ALA A 88 14.09 -20.74 -6.38
C ALA A 88 12.67 -20.90 -6.95
N VAL A 89 12.53 -21.11 -8.26
CA VAL A 89 11.22 -21.33 -8.90
C VAL A 89 10.55 -22.58 -8.34
N ARG A 90 11.28 -23.70 -8.30
CA ARG A 90 10.72 -24.97 -7.80
C ARG A 90 10.22 -24.85 -6.37
N VAL A 91 11.01 -24.26 -5.47
CA VAL A 91 10.60 -24.11 -4.06
C VAL A 91 9.41 -23.15 -3.92
N ALA A 92 9.38 -22.08 -4.72
CA ALA A 92 8.25 -21.15 -4.74
C ALA A 92 6.93 -21.82 -5.20
N GLU A 93 6.99 -22.78 -6.11
CA GLU A 93 5.79 -23.48 -6.58
C GLU A 93 5.31 -24.55 -5.58
N VAL A 94 6.23 -25.29 -4.97
CA VAL A 94 5.88 -26.45 -4.12
C VAL A 94 5.69 -26.12 -2.65
N SER A 95 6.18 -24.98 -2.16
CA SER A 95 6.10 -24.63 -0.74
C SER A 95 4.68 -24.21 -0.35
N GLU A 96 4.12 -24.91 0.64
CA GLU A 96 2.85 -24.54 1.28
C GLU A 96 3.04 -23.42 2.33
N ARG A 97 4.27 -23.22 2.83
CA ARG A 97 4.62 -22.11 3.74
C ARG A 97 4.65 -20.77 3.00
N GLY A 98 3.75 -19.86 3.37
CA GLY A 98 3.58 -18.55 2.71
C GLY A 98 4.86 -17.69 2.69
N LYS A 99 5.58 -17.60 3.81
CA LYS A 99 6.84 -16.83 3.92
C LYS A 99 7.94 -17.43 3.03
N GLN A 100 8.13 -18.74 3.10
CA GLN A 100 9.13 -19.44 2.31
C GLN A 100 8.83 -19.33 0.81
N LYS A 101 7.57 -19.54 0.42
CA LYS A 101 7.06 -19.37 -0.94
C LYS A 101 7.38 -17.97 -1.48
N ALA A 102 7.01 -16.94 -0.73
CA ALA A 102 7.22 -15.55 -1.13
C ALA A 102 8.70 -15.16 -1.23
N ASN A 103 9.53 -15.60 -0.28
CA ASN A 103 10.98 -15.40 -0.31
C ASN A 103 11.63 -16.02 -1.56
N HIS A 104 11.20 -17.21 -1.96
CA HIS A 104 11.71 -17.89 -3.16
C HIS A 104 11.19 -17.27 -4.46
N PHE A 105 9.94 -16.77 -4.51
CA PHE A 105 9.45 -15.97 -5.63
C PHE A 105 10.25 -14.68 -5.82
N ALA A 106 10.47 -13.94 -4.72
CA ALA A 106 11.24 -12.70 -4.73
C ALA A 106 12.69 -12.94 -5.20
N MET A 107 13.31 -14.00 -4.71
CA MET A 107 14.65 -14.42 -5.11
C MET A 107 14.70 -14.82 -6.60
N ALA A 108 13.73 -15.59 -7.09
CA ALA A 108 13.65 -15.97 -8.50
C ALA A 108 13.53 -14.75 -9.42
N ARG A 109 12.70 -13.78 -9.03
CA ARG A 109 12.55 -12.50 -9.74
C ARG A 109 13.85 -11.71 -9.77
N TYR A 110 14.52 -11.56 -8.62
CA TYR A 110 15.79 -10.84 -8.52
C TYR A 110 16.90 -11.51 -9.35
N LEU A 111 16.98 -12.84 -9.30
CA LEU A 111 17.92 -13.60 -10.13
C LEU A 111 17.63 -13.38 -11.63
N ALA A 112 16.38 -13.48 -12.06
CA ALA A 112 16.01 -13.39 -13.47
C ALA A 112 16.13 -11.98 -14.07
N ILE A 113 15.90 -10.93 -13.26
CA ILE A 113 15.84 -9.54 -13.73
C ILE A 113 17.11 -8.77 -13.40
N ASP A 114 17.48 -8.70 -12.12
CA ASP A 114 18.52 -7.78 -11.64
C ASP A 114 19.92 -8.41 -11.67
N LEU A 115 20.04 -9.71 -11.37
CA LEU A 115 21.33 -10.40 -11.32
C LEU A 115 21.76 -11.04 -12.65
N ALA A 116 20.84 -11.17 -13.62
CA ALA A 116 21.11 -11.86 -14.89
C ALA A 116 22.19 -11.16 -15.73
N ASP A 117 22.14 -9.83 -15.80
CA ASP A 117 23.10 -9.02 -16.56
C ASP A 117 24.47 -8.94 -15.86
N GLU A 118 24.49 -8.86 -14.52
CA GLU A 118 25.73 -8.88 -13.74
C GLU A 118 26.50 -10.19 -13.95
N VAL A 119 25.81 -11.33 -13.87
CA VAL A 119 26.42 -12.66 -14.08
C VAL A 119 26.87 -12.84 -15.52
N LYS A 120 26.10 -12.34 -16.49
CA LYS A 120 26.47 -12.40 -17.91
C LYS A 120 27.74 -11.58 -18.20
N ALA A 121 27.83 -10.37 -17.64
CA ALA A 121 29.02 -9.54 -17.76
C ALA A 121 30.26 -10.18 -17.09
N GLU A 122 30.09 -10.82 -15.93
CA GLU A 122 31.17 -11.56 -15.25
C GLU A 122 31.65 -12.76 -16.08
N ALA A 123 30.73 -13.52 -16.69
CA ALA A 123 31.07 -14.67 -17.55
C ALA A 123 31.84 -14.23 -18.81
N GLU A 124 31.47 -13.10 -19.42
CA GLU A 124 32.16 -12.52 -20.57
C GLU A 124 33.56 -11.96 -20.21
N GLN A 125 33.74 -11.45 -18.99
CA GLN A 125 35.07 -11.02 -18.50
C GLN A 125 36.00 -12.22 -18.23
N LEU A 126 35.44 -13.33 -17.74
CA LEU A 126 36.20 -14.56 -17.48
C LEU A 126 36.65 -15.25 -18.78
N SER A 127 35.83 -15.22 -19.84
CA SER A 127 36.17 -15.79 -21.15
C SER A 127 37.30 -15.01 -21.84
N ARG A 128 37.32 -13.67 -21.72
CA ARG A 128 38.40 -12.81 -22.23
C ARG A 128 39.74 -12.97 -21.52
N SER A 129 39.75 -13.58 -20.33
CA SER A 129 40.97 -13.86 -19.57
C SER A 129 41.57 -15.25 -19.84
N LYS A 130 40.91 -16.10 -20.65
CA LYS A 130 41.34 -17.48 -20.94
C LYS A 130 41.77 -17.69 -22.40
N ASP A 131 42.56 -16.79 -22.96
CA ASP A 131 43.35 -17.10 -24.16
C ASP A 131 44.63 -17.84 -23.75
N GLY A 132 44.54 -19.16 -23.59
CA GLY A 132 45.73 -19.96 -23.28
C GLY A 132 45.56 -21.40 -22.82
N LYS A 133 44.57 -22.18 -23.31
CA LYS A 133 44.74 -23.65 -23.47
C LYS A 133 43.58 -24.26 -24.26
N ARG A 134 43.92 -24.78 -25.45
CA ARG A 134 43.07 -25.55 -26.35
C ARG A 134 42.97 -26.99 -25.82
N LEU A 135 41.78 -27.39 -25.39
CA LEU A 135 41.32 -28.78 -25.21
C LEU A 135 39.85 -28.74 -25.66
N GLY A 136 39.54 -29.16 -26.88
CA GLY A 136 39.22 -30.55 -27.19
C GLY A 136 37.74 -30.58 -27.59
N GLU A 137 37.47 -30.56 -28.90
CA GLU A 137 36.12 -30.60 -29.48
C GLU A 137 35.49 -31.96 -29.15
N GLY A 138 34.41 -31.94 -28.37
CA GLY A 138 33.66 -33.13 -28.02
C GLY A 138 32.35 -32.80 -27.32
N GLY A 139 31.26 -32.81 -28.09
CA GLY A 139 29.90 -32.98 -27.57
C GLY A 139 29.16 -31.72 -27.12
N GLU A 140 29.04 -30.71 -27.99
CA GLU A 140 28.27 -29.48 -27.70
C GLU A 140 26.84 -29.48 -28.29
N GLU A 141 26.39 -30.62 -28.83
CA GLU A 141 25.16 -30.67 -29.65
C GLU A 141 23.90 -31.18 -28.94
N ASP A 142 23.97 -31.72 -27.71
CA ASP A 142 22.79 -32.29 -27.02
C ASP A 142 22.11 -31.30 -26.03
N TRP A 143 22.88 -30.37 -25.44
CA TRP A 143 22.36 -29.47 -24.41
C TRP A 143 21.56 -28.28 -24.99
N THR A 144 21.94 -27.79 -26.17
CA THR A 144 21.28 -26.69 -26.89
C THR A 144 19.88 -27.06 -27.40
N VAL A 145 19.69 -28.31 -27.82
CA VAL A 145 18.40 -28.83 -28.32
C VAL A 145 17.39 -28.99 -27.19
N ARG A 146 17.82 -29.48 -26.02
CA ARG A 146 16.96 -29.65 -24.83
C ARG A 146 16.57 -28.33 -24.17
N LYS A 147 17.38 -27.28 -24.35
CA LYS A 147 17.11 -25.91 -23.90
C LYS A 147 16.04 -25.21 -24.76
N ARG A 148 15.96 -25.56 -26.05
CA ARG A 148 14.92 -25.04 -26.96
C ARG A 148 13.54 -25.53 -26.54
N LEU A 149 13.38 -26.85 -26.39
CA LEU A 149 12.13 -27.51 -25.97
C LEU A 149 11.54 -27.08 -24.61
N ARG A 150 12.25 -26.29 -23.79
CA ARG A 150 11.75 -25.77 -22.50
C ARG A 150 11.61 -24.24 -22.43
N LEU A 151 12.12 -23.49 -23.41
CA LEU A 151 11.91 -22.04 -23.53
C LEU A 151 10.59 -21.72 -24.22
N ASP A 152 10.04 -22.67 -24.96
CA ASP A 152 8.78 -22.54 -25.70
C ASP A 152 7.54 -22.50 -24.78
N GLU A 153 7.69 -22.91 -23.52
CA GLU A 153 6.66 -22.81 -22.46
C GLU A 153 6.77 -21.51 -21.63
N TYR A 154 7.83 -20.72 -21.82
CA TYR A 154 7.91 -19.38 -21.26
C TYR A 154 7.28 -18.40 -22.25
N CYS A 155 6.20 -17.74 -21.83
CA CYS A 155 5.61 -16.60 -22.54
C CYS A 155 6.75 -15.72 -23.08
N THR A 156 6.82 -15.58 -24.39
CA THR A 156 7.89 -14.80 -25.02
C THR A 156 7.81 -13.36 -24.51
N LYS A 157 8.94 -12.64 -24.48
CA LYS A 157 8.96 -11.23 -24.02
C LYS A 157 7.94 -10.39 -24.80
N GLU A 158 7.72 -10.74 -26.06
CA GLU A 158 6.74 -10.15 -26.96
C GLU A 158 5.29 -10.44 -26.55
N GLU A 159 4.96 -11.69 -26.19
CA GLU A 159 3.62 -12.05 -25.68
C GLU A 159 3.32 -11.39 -24.33
N ALA A 160 4.31 -11.28 -23.46
CA ALA A 160 4.18 -10.58 -22.18
C ALA A 160 3.92 -9.08 -22.41
N LEU A 161 4.65 -8.47 -23.35
CA LEU A 161 4.46 -7.07 -23.71
C LEU A 161 3.08 -6.81 -24.33
N GLU A 162 2.56 -7.73 -25.14
CA GLU A 162 1.22 -7.56 -25.71
C GLU A 162 0.12 -7.70 -24.65
N LYS A 163 0.29 -8.58 -23.67
CA LYS A 163 -0.61 -8.65 -22.49
C LYS A 163 -0.56 -7.36 -21.69
N VAL A 164 0.62 -6.77 -21.48
CA VAL A 164 0.76 -5.47 -20.81
C VAL A 164 0.00 -4.39 -21.58
N ARG A 165 0.18 -4.30 -22.89
CA ARG A 165 -0.57 -3.33 -23.73
C ARG A 165 -2.08 -3.54 -23.66
N GLN A 166 -2.54 -4.78 -23.59
CA GLN A 166 -3.95 -5.08 -23.43
C GLN A 166 -4.47 -4.61 -22.07
N LEU A 167 -3.75 -4.90 -20.98
CA LEU A 167 -4.10 -4.44 -19.65
C LEU A 167 -4.07 -2.91 -19.53
N GLU A 168 -3.14 -2.23 -20.20
CA GLU A 168 -3.11 -0.77 -20.30
C GLU A 168 -4.40 -0.22 -20.96
N ARG A 169 -4.83 -0.81 -22.08
CA ARG A 169 -6.11 -0.45 -22.72
C ARG A 169 -7.31 -0.69 -21.82
N GLU A 170 -7.33 -1.79 -21.09
CA GLU A 170 -8.40 -2.12 -20.13
C GLU A 170 -8.41 -1.13 -18.95
N LEU A 171 -7.24 -0.74 -18.45
CA LEU A 171 -7.10 0.25 -17.38
C LEU A 171 -7.60 1.63 -17.84
N ASP A 172 -7.25 2.06 -19.04
CA ASP A 172 -7.75 3.31 -19.63
C ASP A 172 -9.28 3.27 -19.76
N GLN A 173 -9.82 2.17 -20.29
CA GLN A 173 -11.27 1.99 -20.39
C GLN A 173 -11.96 2.04 -19.02
N LYS A 174 -11.38 1.42 -18.00
CA LYS A 174 -11.93 1.45 -16.63
C LYS A 174 -11.85 2.84 -16.01
N THR A 175 -10.80 3.58 -16.32
CA THR A 175 -10.62 4.97 -15.87
C THR A 175 -11.67 5.88 -16.50
N ASP A 176 -11.94 5.72 -17.80
CA ASP A 176 -12.99 6.45 -18.51
C ASP A 176 -14.38 6.13 -17.95
N GLN A 177 -14.66 4.84 -17.69
CA GLN A 177 -15.90 4.41 -17.04
C GLN A 177 -16.07 5.05 -15.66
N MET A 178 -15.01 5.07 -14.85
CA MET A 178 -15.03 5.69 -13.53
C MET A 178 -15.32 7.20 -13.63
N ASN A 179 -14.63 7.91 -14.52
CA ASN A 179 -14.81 9.35 -14.71
C ASN A 179 -16.21 9.71 -15.19
N ASP A 180 -16.79 8.91 -16.09
CA ASP A 180 -18.18 9.07 -16.54
C ASP A 180 -19.17 8.85 -15.40
N LEU A 181 -18.97 7.82 -14.57
CA LEU A 181 -19.79 7.58 -13.38
C LEU A 181 -19.69 8.73 -12.37
N ILE A 182 -18.49 9.24 -12.10
CA ILE A 182 -18.28 10.41 -11.24
C ILE A 182 -19.03 11.61 -11.79
N THR A 183 -18.98 11.84 -13.11
CA THR A 183 -19.67 12.97 -13.75
C THR A 183 -21.18 12.83 -13.63
N LYS A 184 -21.73 11.64 -13.88
CA LYS A 184 -23.15 11.34 -13.71
C LYS A 184 -23.63 11.50 -12.28
N GLU A 185 -22.84 11.03 -11.32
CA GLU A 185 -23.11 11.18 -9.89
C GLU A 185 -23.17 12.66 -9.49
N ARG A 186 -22.19 13.45 -9.93
CA ARG A 186 -22.14 14.89 -9.68
C ARG A 186 -23.35 15.62 -10.25
N LEU A 187 -23.75 15.31 -11.49
CA LEU A 187 -24.94 15.88 -12.12
C LEU A 187 -26.22 15.49 -11.38
N SER A 188 -26.37 14.22 -11.02
CA SER A 188 -27.54 13.73 -10.27
C SER A 188 -27.62 14.39 -8.89
N ASN A 189 -26.49 14.56 -8.21
CA ASN A 189 -26.41 15.29 -6.95
C ASN A 189 -26.78 16.76 -7.13
N GLU A 190 -26.33 17.43 -8.18
CA GLU A 190 -26.69 18.81 -8.45
C GLU A 190 -28.20 18.98 -8.69
N GLU A 191 -28.80 18.07 -9.46
CA GLU A 191 -30.26 18.01 -9.67
C GLU A 191 -31.02 17.80 -8.35
N LEU A 192 -30.58 16.84 -7.52
CA LEU A 192 -31.15 16.57 -6.21
C LEU A 192 -31.04 17.78 -5.27
N GLN A 193 -29.88 18.43 -5.22
CA GLN A 193 -29.70 19.66 -4.42
C GLN A 193 -30.56 20.80 -4.97
N GLY A 194 -30.73 20.91 -6.29
CA GLY A 194 -31.65 21.84 -6.94
C GLY A 194 -33.10 21.61 -6.52
N ALA A 195 -33.57 20.36 -6.59
CA ALA A 195 -34.91 19.98 -6.15
C ALA A 195 -35.13 20.25 -4.65
N ARG A 196 -34.13 19.91 -3.81
CA ARG A 196 -34.14 20.19 -2.37
C ARG A 196 -34.23 21.69 -2.09
N ARG A 197 -33.41 22.52 -2.73
CA ARG A 197 -33.47 23.99 -2.62
C ARG A 197 -34.85 24.53 -3.02
N GLY A 198 -35.42 23.99 -4.10
CA GLY A 198 -36.75 24.36 -4.59
C GLY A 198 -37.87 24.03 -3.60
N LEU A 199 -37.84 22.83 -3.00
CA LEU A 199 -38.79 22.41 -1.97
C LEU A 199 -38.69 23.29 -0.72
N ILE A 200 -37.48 23.54 -0.23
CA ILE A 200 -37.27 24.42 0.93
C ILE A 200 -37.82 25.83 0.64
N LYS A 201 -37.55 26.38 -0.55
CA LYS A 201 -38.06 27.70 -0.94
C LYS A 201 -39.59 27.75 -0.99
N ARG A 202 -40.27 26.66 -1.39
CA ARG A 202 -41.74 26.56 -1.34
C ARG A 202 -42.25 26.46 0.08
N LEU A 203 -41.66 25.59 0.90
CA LEU A 203 -42.03 25.44 2.31
C LEU A 203 -41.89 26.76 3.09
N LEU A 204 -40.84 27.54 2.89
CA LEU A 204 -40.69 28.85 3.54
C LEU A 204 -41.75 29.87 3.10
N LYS A 205 -42.21 29.81 1.85
CA LYS A 205 -43.31 30.66 1.36
C LYS A 205 -44.67 30.23 1.91
N GLU A 206 -44.87 28.93 2.11
CA GLU A 206 -46.17 28.35 2.48
C GLU A 206 -46.36 28.20 4.00
N ASN A 207 -45.28 28.03 4.80
CA ASN A 207 -45.39 27.68 6.23
C ASN A 207 -45.07 28.78 7.25
N ASP A 208 -44.44 29.89 6.91
CA ASP A 208 -44.05 30.84 7.96
C ASP A 208 -45.13 31.88 8.23
N ALA A 209 -46.19 31.43 8.92
CA ALA A 209 -47.08 32.33 9.66
C ALA A 209 -46.26 33.25 10.59
N SER A 210 -45.16 32.75 11.16
CA SER A 210 -44.25 33.53 11.99
C SER A 210 -43.45 34.59 11.22
N LEU A 211 -43.03 34.36 9.96
CA LEU A 211 -42.41 35.43 9.14
C LEU A 211 -43.47 36.43 8.64
N GLN A 212 -44.68 35.96 8.34
CA GLN A 212 -45.81 36.83 8.00
C GLN A 212 -46.19 37.73 9.19
N ASP A 213 -46.23 37.18 10.40
CA ASP A 213 -46.49 37.91 11.64
C ASP A 213 -45.33 38.84 11.98
N LEU A 214 -44.07 38.40 11.83
CA LEU A 214 -42.88 39.26 11.98
C LEU A 214 -42.95 40.45 11.02
N LYS A 215 -43.34 40.22 9.77
CA LYS A 215 -43.52 41.29 8.78
C LYS A 215 -44.67 42.23 9.15
N LYS A 216 -45.75 41.70 9.73
CA LYS A 216 -46.90 42.48 10.18
C LYS A 216 -46.60 43.32 11.42
N GLU A 217 -45.82 42.80 12.35
CA GLU A 217 -45.47 43.45 13.62
C GLU A 217 -44.26 44.38 13.52
N TRP A 218 -43.23 44.00 12.77
CA TRP A 218 -41.92 44.68 12.74
C TRP A 218 -41.54 45.24 11.37
N GLY A 219 -42.41 45.07 10.37
CA GLY A 219 -42.22 45.61 9.02
C GLY A 219 -41.21 44.84 8.16
N LEU A 220 -41.04 45.31 6.92
CA LEU A 220 -40.25 44.64 5.87
C LEU A 220 -38.76 44.53 6.19
N VAL A 221 -38.18 45.52 6.89
CA VAL A 221 -36.73 45.58 7.14
C VAL A 221 -36.27 44.42 8.04
N MET A 222 -36.98 44.17 9.14
CA MET A 222 -36.64 43.07 10.06
C MET A 222 -36.94 41.72 9.43
N HIS A 223 -38.04 41.62 8.69
CA HIS A 223 -38.37 40.43 7.91
C HIS A 223 -37.26 40.07 6.91
N ASP A 224 -36.83 41.01 6.08
CA ASP A 224 -35.83 40.75 5.04
C ASP A 224 -34.45 40.44 5.64
N ALA A 225 -34.06 41.11 6.73
CA ALA A 225 -32.82 40.80 7.45
C ALA A 225 -32.79 39.36 7.98
N VAL A 226 -33.91 38.88 8.54
CA VAL A 226 -34.05 37.51 9.04
C VAL A 226 -34.06 36.50 7.88
N VAL A 227 -34.74 36.80 6.78
CA VAL A 227 -34.76 35.93 5.58
C VAL A 227 -33.38 35.83 4.93
N VAL A 228 -32.63 36.93 4.86
CA VAL A 228 -31.25 36.93 4.36
C VAL A 228 -30.37 36.08 5.26
N SER A 229 -30.41 36.30 6.58
CA SER A 229 -29.60 35.54 7.54
C SER A 229 -29.91 34.03 7.51
N LEU A 230 -31.20 33.67 7.37
CA LEU A 230 -31.63 32.26 7.25
C LEU A 230 -31.18 31.62 5.92
N ASN A 231 -31.18 32.36 4.82
CA ASN A 231 -30.66 31.86 3.55
C ASN A 231 -29.12 31.73 3.59
N ASP A 232 -28.42 32.69 4.17
CA ASP A 232 -26.95 32.67 4.32
C ASP A 232 -26.52 31.44 5.13
N LEU A 233 -27.19 31.16 6.26
CA LEU A 233 -26.98 29.95 7.06
C LEU A 233 -27.24 28.66 6.27
N ARG A 234 -28.24 28.67 5.38
CA ARG A 234 -28.63 27.50 4.58
C ARG A 234 -27.69 27.25 3.40
N GLU A 235 -27.12 28.29 2.82
CA GLU A 235 -26.13 28.20 1.74
C GLU A 235 -24.77 27.76 2.29
N TYR A 236 -24.40 28.26 3.46
CA TYR A 236 -23.13 27.93 4.11
C TYR A 236 -23.07 26.51 4.68
N ASN A 237 -24.16 26.02 5.27
CA ASN A 237 -24.24 24.67 5.86
C ASN A 237 -25.63 24.04 5.67
N PRO A 238 -25.93 23.47 4.47
CA PRO A 238 -27.25 22.93 4.13
C PRO A 238 -27.70 21.74 4.99
N SER A 239 -26.78 21.14 5.74
CA SER A 239 -27.00 19.90 6.49
C SER A 239 -27.07 20.12 7.99
N GLY A 240 -26.48 21.20 8.52
CA GLY A 240 -26.26 21.35 9.96
C GLY A 240 -27.00 22.47 10.66
N TYR A 241 -27.42 23.55 9.97
CA TYR A 241 -28.04 24.74 10.61
C TYR A 241 -27.30 25.28 11.85
N HIS A 242 -26.00 25.03 11.96
CA HIS A 242 -25.12 25.46 13.05
C HIS A 242 -23.84 26.03 12.44
N GLY A 243 -23.30 27.06 13.09
CA GLY A 243 -22.02 27.67 12.69
C GLY A 243 -20.92 26.62 12.67
N VAL A 244 -20.23 26.48 11.53
CA VAL A 244 -19.09 25.58 11.40
C VAL A 244 -17.87 26.30 11.98
N PRO A 245 -17.21 25.77 13.02
CA PRO A 245 -15.98 26.36 13.53
C PRO A 245 -14.92 26.33 12.44
N GLU A 246 -14.32 27.49 12.15
CA GLU A 246 -13.26 27.61 11.15
C GLU A 246 -11.92 27.91 11.80
N LEU A 247 -10.86 27.31 11.25
CA LEU A 247 -9.50 27.61 11.67
C LEU A 247 -9.03 28.87 10.94
N TRP A 248 -8.55 29.85 11.70
CA TRP A 248 -8.11 31.16 11.20
C TRP A 248 -6.61 31.35 11.43
N ASN A 249 -5.94 31.87 10.41
CA ASN A 249 -4.59 32.41 10.54
C ASN A 249 -4.69 33.88 10.93
N PHE A 250 -4.61 34.15 12.23
CA PHE A 250 -4.74 35.52 12.78
C PHE A 250 -3.62 36.48 12.35
N LYS A 251 -2.47 35.98 11.88
CA LYS A 251 -1.38 36.85 11.40
C LYS A 251 -1.69 37.43 10.04
N GLU A 252 -2.32 36.63 9.18
CA GLU A 252 -2.63 36.97 7.79
C GLU A 252 -4.08 37.43 7.61
N ASP A 253 -4.86 37.53 8.70
CA ASP A 253 -6.27 37.92 8.74
C ASP A 253 -7.15 37.17 7.70
N ARG A 254 -6.94 35.85 7.61
CA ARG A 254 -7.68 34.97 6.70
C ARG A 254 -7.88 33.57 7.27
N LYS A 255 -8.75 32.78 6.64
CA LYS A 255 -8.89 31.35 6.94
C LYS A 255 -7.54 30.64 6.79
N ALA A 256 -7.24 29.75 7.72
CA ALA A 256 -6.04 28.95 7.71
C ALA A 256 -6.09 27.95 6.55
N ALA A 257 -5.00 27.83 5.81
CA ALA A 257 -4.85 26.83 4.77
C ALA A 257 -4.52 25.46 5.38
N LEU A 258 -4.79 24.37 4.64
CA LEU A 258 -4.66 23.01 5.17
C LEU A 258 -3.24 22.67 5.59
N ASP A 259 -2.25 23.15 4.85
CA ASP A 259 -0.82 23.02 5.14
C ASP A 259 -0.43 23.75 6.44
N GLU A 260 -0.97 24.94 6.67
CA GLU A 260 -0.80 25.71 7.92
C GLU A 260 -1.38 24.94 9.13
N VAL A 261 -2.57 24.36 8.95
CA VAL A 261 -3.24 23.56 10.00
C VAL A 261 -2.46 22.27 10.31
N ILE A 262 -2.01 21.54 9.28
CA ILE A 262 -1.22 20.32 9.45
C ILE A 262 0.09 20.63 10.16
N SER A 263 0.77 21.71 9.77
CA SER A 263 2.03 22.14 10.39
C SER A 263 1.86 22.42 11.88
N TYR A 264 0.80 23.16 12.24
CA TYR A 264 0.48 23.46 13.63
C TYR A 264 0.22 22.20 14.47
N ILE A 265 -0.56 21.24 13.94
CA ILE A 265 -0.84 19.97 14.64
C ILE A 265 0.45 19.17 14.84
N LEU A 266 1.30 19.07 13.82
CA LEU A 266 2.57 18.34 13.90
C LEU A 266 3.51 18.95 14.95
N GLU A 267 3.57 20.28 15.06
CA GLU A 267 4.35 20.97 16.09
C GLU A 267 3.79 20.72 17.50
N ALA A 268 2.47 20.84 17.67
CA ALA A 268 1.81 20.59 18.96
C ALA A 268 2.06 19.15 19.45
N VAL A 269 1.98 18.18 18.54
CA VAL A 269 2.19 16.77 18.85
C VAL A 269 3.65 16.49 19.21
N LYS A 270 4.64 17.06 18.50
CA LYS A 270 6.07 16.94 18.86
C LYS A 270 6.39 17.52 20.23
N GLY A 271 5.74 18.62 20.60
CA GLY A 271 5.85 19.22 21.94
C GLY A 271 5.31 18.33 23.05
N THR A 272 4.29 17.51 22.78
CA THR A 272 3.72 16.59 23.77
C THR A 272 4.54 15.32 24.01
N PHE A 273 5.35 14.87 23.05
CA PHE A 273 6.18 13.66 23.18
C PHE A 273 7.61 13.93 23.70
N SER A 274 7.99 15.20 23.86
CA SER A 274 9.33 15.59 24.32
C SER A 274 9.38 15.92 25.83
N ARG A 275 8.45 15.37 26.63
CA ARG A 275 8.31 15.69 28.05
C ARG A 275 8.30 14.45 28.93
#